data_AF-A0A3M8EMW5-F1
#
_entry.id   AF-A0A3M8EMW5-F1
#
_cell.length_a   1.000
_cell.length_b   1.000
_cell.length_c   1.000
_cell.angle_alpha   90.00
_cell.angle_beta   90.00
_cell.angle_gamma   90.00
#
_symmetry.space_group_name_H-M   'P 1'
#
loop_
_entity.id
_entity.type
_entity.pdbx_description
1 polymer ?
#
loop_
_entity_poly.entity_id
_entity_poly.type
_entity_poly.pdbx_seq_one_letter_code
_entity_poly.pdbx_strand_id
1 'polypeptide(L)'
;MNLNESLVYWNPWWSGDGQWMRAVEREAVPLLRTLLERKEILTISGVRRSGKTTILHLLTKSLLDKGTPAGNVLHLNLEDPATQGGQPLTRDKS
;
A
#
# COMPACT_ATOMS: atom_id res chain seq x y z
N MET A 1 15.09 -0.18 -10.85
CA MET A 1 14.37 -1.10 -9.95
C MET A 1 13.49 -1.98 -10.80
N ASN A 2 13.59 -3.30 -10.67
CA ASN A 2 12.65 -4.23 -11.32
C ASN A 2 11.38 -4.39 -10.47
N LEU A 3 10.36 -5.07 -11.00
CA LEU A 3 9.08 -5.24 -10.30
C LEU A 3 9.25 -5.84 -8.89
N ASN A 4 10.06 -6.89 -8.74
CA ASN A 4 10.25 -7.55 -7.44
C ASN A 4 10.88 -6.62 -6.42
N GLU A 5 11.89 -5.86 -6.83
CA GLU A 5 12.54 -4.86 -5.98
C GLU A 5 11.55 -3.76 -5.57
N SER A 6 10.70 -3.28 -6.49
CA SER A 6 9.66 -2.28 -6.18
C SER A 6 8.62 -2.83 -5.21
N LEU A 7 8.19 -4.09 -5.38
CA LEU A 7 7.27 -4.72 -4.45
C LEU A 7 7.87 -4.79 -3.03
N VAL A 8 9.13 -5.22 -2.88
CA VAL A 8 9.79 -5.24 -1.56
C VAL A 8 9.93 -3.83 -0.99
N TYR A 9 10.29 -2.85 -1.82
CA TYR A 9 10.44 -1.45 -1.41
C TYR A 9 9.13 -0.84 -0.86
N TRP A 10 8.00 -1.07 -1.54
CA TRP A 10 6.69 -0.53 -1.12
C TRP A 10 6.02 -1.33 0.01
N ASN A 11 6.53 -2.52 0.33
CA ASN A 11 5.99 -3.44 1.34
C ASN A 11 7.04 -3.77 2.42
N PRO A 12 7.57 -2.77 3.15
CA PRO A 12 8.64 -2.97 4.12
C PRO A 12 8.26 -3.92 5.28
N TRP A 13 6.98 -4.17 5.54
CA TRP A 13 6.55 -5.16 6.53
C TRP A 13 6.88 -6.61 6.13
N TRP A 14 7.22 -6.88 4.86
CA TRP A 14 7.66 -8.20 4.43
C TRP A 14 9.04 -8.59 4.97
N SER A 15 9.90 -7.62 5.36
CA SER A 15 11.21 -7.94 5.96
C SER A 15 11.11 -8.34 7.43
N GLY A 16 9.95 -8.13 8.08
CA GLY A 16 9.76 -8.40 9.51
C GLY A 16 10.33 -7.32 10.43
N ASP A 17 10.90 -6.25 9.87
CA ASP A 17 11.43 -5.13 10.63
C ASP A 17 10.24 -4.29 11.13
N GLY A 18 9.77 -4.54 12.35
CA GLY A 18 8.58 -3.90 12.94
C GLY A 18 8.62 -2.36 13.06
N GLN A 19 9.65 -1.71 12.53
CA GLN A 19 9.86 -0.25 12.55
C GLN A 19 9.65 0.42 11.17
N TRP A 20 8.79 -0.13 10.32
CA TRP A 20 8.50 0.44 9.00
C TRP A 20 7.56 1.67 9.03
N MET A 21 7.02 2.04 10.19
CA MET A 21 6.08 3.15 10.32
C MET A 21 6.19 3.92 11.64
N ARG A 22 6.17 5.26 11.52
CA ARG A 22 5.93 6.19 12.64
C ARG A 22 4.83 7.17 12.24
N ALA A 23 3.57 6.74 12.35
CA ALA A 23 2.41 7.57 12.06
C ALA A 23 1.51 7.67 13.30
N VAL A 24 0.91 8.85 13.49
CA VAL A 24 -0.09 9.10 14.53
C VAL A 24 -1.45 8.62 14.04
N GLU A 25 -2.23 8.00 14.93
CA GLU A 25 -3.61 7.58 14.65
C GLU A 25 -4.45 8.75 14.09
N ARG A 26 -5.37 8.45 13.18
CA ARG A 26 -6.29 9.43 12.58
C ARG A 26 -7.72 9.11 12.97
N GLU A 27 -8.55 10.14 13.12
CA GLU A 27 -9.95 10.03 13.51
C GLU A 27 -10.78 9.07 12.62
N ALA A 28 -10.47 9.00 11.32
CA ALA A 28 -11.16 8.12 10.39
C ALA A 28 -10.78 6.62 10.54
N VAL A 29 -9.64 6.31 11.16
CA VAL A 29 -9.09 4.94 11.18
C VAL A 29 -9.98 3.96 11.96
N PRO A 30 -10.52 4.29 13.16
CA PRO A 30 -11.45 3.42 13.86
C PRO A 30 -12.64 2.97 13.00
N LEU A 31 -13.28 3.88 12.27
CA LEU A 31 -14.38 3.55 11.36
C LEU A 31 -13.89 2.61 10.25
N LEU A 32 -12.78 2.97 9.59
CA LEU A 32 -12.24 2.18 8.48
C LEU A 32 -11.83 0.76 8.90
N ARG A 33 -11.36 0.57 10.14
CA ARG A 33 -11.06 -0.78 10.69
C ARG A 33 -12.30 -1.67 10.73
N THR A 34 -13.47 -1.12 11.06
CA THR A 34 -14.73 -1.88 11.07
C THR A 34 -15.22 -2.21 9.65
N LEU A 35 -14.95 -1.33 8.69
CA LEU A 35 -15.30 -1.56 7.29
C LEU A 35 -14.42 -2.64 6.65
N LEU A 36 -13.14 -2.73 7.03
CA LEU A 36 -12.24 -3.79 6.55
C LEU A 36 -12.71 -5.20 6.90
N GLU A 37 -13.43 -5.38 8.01
CA GLU A 37 -13.94 -6.69 8.43
C GLU A 37 -15.04 -7.23 7.52
N ARG A 38 -15.67 -6.34 6.73
CA ARG A 38 -16.77 -6.70 5.81
C ARG A 38 -16.30 -7.43 4.55
N LYS A 39 -14.98 -7.51 4.31
CA LYS A 39 -14.38 -8.12 3.12
C LYS A 39 -14.90 -7.53 1.79
N GLU A 40 -15.28 -6.26 1.82
CA GLU A 40 -15.73 -5.48 0.66
C GLU A 40 -14.60 -4.62 0.10
N ILE A 41 -14.77 -4.15 -1.14
CA ILE A 41 -13.87 -3.14 -1.72
C ILE A 41 -14.14 -1.81 -1.01
N LEU A 42 -13.11 -1.26 -0.35
CA LEU A 42 -13.16 0.03 0.33
C LEU A 42 -12.42 1.09 -0.49
N THR A 43 -13.14 2.12 -0.92
CA THR A 43 -12.55 3.26 -1.64
C THR A 43 -12.37 4.46 -0.71
N ILE A 44 -11.13 4.98 -0.62
CA ILE A 44 -10.79 6.20 0.12
C ILE A 44 -10.53 7.34 -0.87
N SER A 45 -11.43 8.32 -0.92
CA SER A 45 -11.33 9.49 -1.82
C SER A 45 -11.07 10.79 -1.05
N GLY A 46 -10.61 11.82 -1.76
CA GLY A 46 -10.36 13.16 -1.19
C GLY A 46 -9.21 13.90 -1.87
N VAL A 47 -8.99 15.16 -1.49
CA VAL A 47 -8.02 16.07 -2.12
C VAL A 47 -6.56 15.58 -2.04
N ARG A 48 -5.70 16.02 -2.97
CA ARG A 48 -4.27 15.68 -2.97
C ARG A 48 -3.64 16.10 -1.63
N ARG A 49 -2.78 15.24 -1.06
CA ARG A 49 -2.12 15.44 0.26
C ARG A 49 -3.03 15.39 1.50
N SER A 50 -4.26 14.89 1.40
CA SER A 50 -5.15 14.67 2.56
C SER A 50 -4.72 13.52 3.50
N GLY A 51 -3.56 12.88 3.29
CA GLY A 51 -3.08 11.80 4.14
C GLY A 51 -3.67 10.41 3.84
N LYS A 52 -4.29 10.18 2.67
CA LYS A 52 -4.84 8.87 2.28
C LYS A 52 -3.81 7.74 2.36
N THR A 53 -2.60 7.95 1.84
CA THR A 53 -1.51 6.97 1.94
C THR A 53 -1.17 6.67 3.40
N THR A 54 -1.17 7.69 4.28
CA THR A 54 -0.98 7.51 5.72
C THR A 54 -2.11 6.67 6.35
N ILE A 55 -3.34 6.85 5.91
CA ILE A 55 -4.47 6.04 6.36
C ILE A 55 -4.29 4.58 5.91
N LEU A 56 -3.99 4.32 4.62
CA LEU A 56 -3.73 2.97 4.11
C LEU A 56 -2.64 2.25 4.91
N HIS A 57 -1.58 2.99 5.22
CA HIS A 57 -0.47 2.60 6.07
C HIS A 57 -0.87 2.23 7.51
N LEU A 58 -1.71 3.05 8.17
CA LEU A 58 -2.26 2.72 9.49
C LEU A 58 -3.18 1.48 9.44
N LEU A 59 -3.94 1.31 8.36
CA LEU A 59 -4.77 0.12 8.14
C LEU A 59 -3.93 -1.14 7.91
N THR A 60 -2.85 -1.06 7.12
CA THR A 60 -1.86 -2.13 6.99
C THR A 60 -1.32 -2.54 8.36
N LYS A 61 -0.89 -1.57 9.18
CA LYS A 61 -0.43 -1.84 10.55
C LYS A 61 -1.52 -2.53 11.38
N SER A 62 -2.76 -2.09 11.25
CA SER A 62 -3.91 -2.69 11.95
C SER A 62 -4.13 -4.15 11.58
N LEU A 63 -3.95 -4.51 10.31
CA LEU A 63 -4.09 -5.89 9.84
C LEU A 63 -2.97 -6.77 10.38
N LEU A 64 -1.73 -6.27 10.37
CA LEU A 64 -0.56 -6.97 10.88
C LEU A 64 -0.63 -7.16 12.40
N ASP A 65 -1.02 -6.12 13.14
CA ASP A 65 -1.20 -6.17 14.61
C ASP A 65 -2.31 -7.16 15.02
N LYS A 66 -3.31 -7.40 14.14
CA LYS A 66 -4.35 -8.44 14.32
C LYS A 66 -3.85 -9.87 14.00
N GLY A 67 -2.61 -10.04 13.56
CA GLY A 67 -2.03 -11.34 13.21
C GLY A 67 -2.22 -11.75 11.75
N THR A 68 -2.59 -10.83 10.85
CA THR A 68 -2.60 -11.12 9.41
C THR A 68 -1.17 -11.40 8.94
N PRO A 69 -0.89 -12.52 8.25
CA PRO A 69 0.44 -12.77 7.70
C PRO A 69 0.91 -11.63 6.79
N ALA A 70 2.16 -11.19 6.94
CA ALA A 70 2.70 -10.05 6.19
C ALA A 70 2.55 -10.20 4.66
N GLY A 71 2.73 -11.41 4.14
CA GLY A 71 2.56 -11.73 2.72
C GLY A 71 1.12 -11.62 2.20
N ASN A 72 0.12 -11.54 3.08
CA ASN A 72 -1.28 -11.33 2.71
C ASN A 72 -1.65 -9.85 2.55
N VAL A 73 -0.73 -8.94 2.88
CA VAL A 73 -0.95 -7.49 2.74
C VAL A 73 -0.01 -6.93 1.69
N LEU A 74 -0.59 -6.39 0.62
CA LEU A 74 0.11 -5.83 -0.53
C LEU A 74 -0.30 -4.37 -0.75
N HIS A 75 0.71 -3.49 -0.79
CA HIS A 75 0.61 -2.14 -1.31
C HIS A 75 1.25 -2.09 -2.70
N LEU A 76 0.44 -1.71 -3.68
CA LEU A 76 0.84 -1.53 -5.06
C LEU A 76 0.81 -0.03 -5.40
N ASN A 77 1.98 0.56 -5.62
CA ASN A 77 2.09 1.94 -6.07
C ASN A 77 2.03 2.03 -7.60
N LEU A 78 0.88 2.43 -8.14
CA LEU A 78 0.65 2.55 -9.59
C LEU A 78 1.45 3.68 -10.27
N GLU A 79 2.03 4.59 -9.48
CA GLU A 79 2.91 5.66 -9.99
C GLU A 79 4.36 5.18 -10.16
N ASP A 80 4.73 4.01 -9.62
CA ASP A 80 6.06 3.45 -9.79
C ASP A 80 6.20 2.85 -11.21
N PRO A 81 7.19 3.29 -12.02
CA PRO A 81 7.39 2.78 -13.38
C PRO A 81 7.53 1.25 -13.46
N ALA A 82 8.10 0.60 -12.45
CA ALA A 82 8.26 -0.85 -12.45
C ALA A 82 6.92 -1.61 -12.38
N THR A 83 5.85 -0.93 -11.93
CA THR A 83 4.49 -1.50 -11.87
C THR A 83 3.68 -1.26 -13.14
N GLN A 84 4.14 -0.41 -14.05
CA GLN A 84 3.38 0.03 -15.22
C GLN A 84 3.47 -0.91 -16.44
N GLY A 85 4.13 -2.07 -16.31
CA GLY A 85 4.10 -3.16 -17.30
C GLY A 85 4.64 -2.85 -18.69
N GLY A 86 5.10 -1.63 -18.96
CA GLY A 86 5.58 -1.20 -20.27
C GLY A 86 7.09 -1.13 -20.33
N GLN A 87 7.72 -2.04 -21.10
CA GLN A 87 8.84 -1.57 -21.90
C GLN A 87 8.34 -0.38 -22.74
N PRO A 88 9.15 0.68 -22.93
CA PRO A 88 8.78 1.72 -23.89
C PRO A 88 8.49 1.02 -25.21
N LEU A 89 7.34 1.29 -25.82
CA LEU A 89 7.10 0.91 -27.21
C LEU A 89 8.22 1.56 -28.01
N THR A 90 9.25 0.78 -28.34
CA THR A 90 10.24 1.18 -29.33
C THR A 90 9.42 1.38 -30.60
N ARG A 91 9.19 2.65 -30.97
CA ARG A 91 8.75 2.98 -32.32
C ARG A 91 9.80 2.38 -33.24
N ASP A 92 9.48 1.25 -33.82
CA ASP A 92 10.23 0.69 -34.92
C ASP A 92 10.23 1.78 -36.00
N LYS A 93 11.40 2.37 -36.24
CA LYS A 93 11.58 3.34 -37.32
C LYS A 93 11.64 2.52 -38.60
N SER A 94 10.49 2.35 -39.23
CA SER A 94 10.38 1.98 -40.65
C SER A 94 10.91 3.12 -41.53
#